data_AF-A0A7S3S278-F1
#
_entry.id   AF-A0A7S3S278-F1
#
_cell.length_a   1.000
_cell.length_b   1.000
_cell.length_c   1.000
_cell.angle_alpha   90.00
_cell.angle_beta   90.00
_cell.angle_gamma   90.00
#
_symmetry.space_group_name_H-M   'P 1'
#
loop_
_entity.id
_entity.type
_entity.pdbx_description
1 polymer ?
#
loop_
_entity_poly.entity_id
_entity_poly.type
_entity_poly.pdbx_seq_one_letter_code
_entity_poly.pdbx_strand_id
1 'polypeptide(L)'
;KVPVYEMGLIIFRENVSGHTRVRTRLLTLMLENIAAERRGEQVDRILLKHTVNMLVELGVQGKNVYRECFEDQFLDHTRKFYQDESVQYISQNTCSDYLKKGEKRIREEKARVESYMHESTMEKIQE
;
A
#
# COMPACT_ATOMS: atom_id res chain seq x y z
N LYS A 1 27.06 17.81 10.99
CA LYS A 1 26.81 16.71 11.96
C LYS A 1 25.37 16.27 11.76
N VAL A 2 25.12 14.96 11.64
CA VAL A 2 23.74 14.42 11.57
C VAL A 2 23.10 14.57 12.96
N PRO A 3 21.89 15.15 13.09
CA PRO A 3 21.17 15.23 14.36
C PRO A 3 20.93 13.85 14.99
N VAL A 4 20.86 13.77 16.32
CA VAL A 4 20.68 12.49 17.05
C VAL A 4 19.43 11.73 16.58
N TYR A 5 18.34 12.46 16.30
CA TYR A 5 17.10 11.87 15.79
C TYR A 5 17.29 11.20 14.42
N GLU A 6 17.87 11.92 13.46
CA GLU A 6 18.15 11.40 12.11
C GLU A 6 19.11 10.21 12.16
N MET A 7 20.12 10.25 13.05
CA MET A 7 21.01 9.12 13.30
C MET A 7 20.23 7.89 13.79
N GLY A 8 19.28 8.06 14.71
CA GLY A 8 18.41 6.99 15.18
C GLY A 8 17.60 6.34 14.05
N LEU A 9 17.01 7.15 13.17
CA LEU A 9 16.26 6.67 12.01
C LEU A 9 17.14 5.89 11.02
N ILE A 10 18.37 6.36 10.78
CA ILE A 10 19.35 5.67 9.92
C ILE A 10 19.69 4.29 10.51
N ILE A 11 20.01 4.23 11.81
CA ILE A 11 20.35 2.97 12.48
C ILE A 11 19.17 2.00 12.44
N PHE A 12 17.95 2.47 12.74
CA PHE A 12 16.76 1.62 12.70
C PHE A 12 16.45 1.13 11.27
N ARG A 13 16.57 2.01 10.28
CA ARG A 13 16.42 1.65 8.86
C ARG A 13 17.39 0.55 8.46
N GLU A 14 18.66 0.66 8.83
CA GLU A 14 19.71 -0.27 8.39
C GLU A 14 19.66 -1.61 9.10
N ASN A 15 19.33 -1.61 10.40
CA ASN A 15 19.42 -2.81 11.23
C ASN A 15 18.08 -3.53 11.41
N VAL A 16 16.94 -2.83 11.28
CA VAL A 16 15.61 -3.40 11.53
C VAL A 16 14.77 -3.40 10.25
N SER A 17 14.36 -2.23 9.77
CA SER A 17 13.42 -2.13 8.62
C SER A 17 14.02 -2.66 7.32
N GLY A 18 15.32 -2.41 7.09
CA GLY A 18 16.06 -2.87 5.92
C GLY A 18 16.51 -4.33 6.00
N HIS A 19 16.43 -4.96 7.19
CA HIS A 19 16.77 -6.38 7.31
C HIS A 19 15.79 -7.24 6.52
N THR A 20 16.30 -8.03 5.57
CA THR A 20 15.48 -8.72 4.56
C THR A 20 14.29 -9.47 5.14
N ARG A 21 14.49 -10.25 6.22
CA ARG A 21 13.40 -11.01 6.86
C ARG A 21 12.30 -10.13 7.44
N VAL A 22 12.67 -8.99 8.02
CA VAL A 22 11.71 -8.04 8.61
C VAL A 22 10.95 -7.34 7.50
N ARG A 23 11.68 -6.81 6.52
CA ARG A 23 11.09 -6.13 5.35
C ARG A 23 10.10 -7.01 4.61
N THR A 24 10.50 -8.23 4.26
CA THR A 24 9.65 -9.17 3.52
C THR A 24 8.40 -9.51 4.33
N ARG A 25 8.56 -9.84 5.63
CA ARG A 25 7.41 -10.16 6.48
C ARG A 25 6.48 -8.96 6.65
N LEU A 26 7.02 -7.76 6.83
CA LEU A 26 6.23 -6.54 6.99
C LEU A 26 5.37 -6.28 5.75
N LEU A 27 6.00 -6.29 4.57
CA LEU A 27 5.30 -6.15 3.30
C LEU A 27 4.21 -7.20 3.14
N THR A 28 4.53 -8.48 3.35
CA THR A 28 3.56 -9.57 3.21
C THR A 28 2.33 -9.32 4.09
N LEU A 29 2.54 -9.01 5.37
CA LEU A 29 1.44 -8.73 6.30
C LEU A 29 0.60 -7.51 5.86
N MET A 30 1.24 -6.44 5.40
CA MET A 30 0.51 -5.25 4.91
C MET A 30 -0.36 -5.60 3.69
N LEU A 31 0.19 -6.32 2.71
CA LEU A 31 -0.54 -6.72 1.51
C LEU A 31 -1.67 -7.71 1.81
N GLU A 32 -1.45 -8.65 2.73
CA GLU A 32 -2.48 -9.59 3.20
C GLU A 32 -3.65 -8.87 3.88
N ASN A 33 -3.37 -7.88 4.74
CA ASN A 33 -4.41 -7.05 5.34
C ASN A 33 -5.20 -6.27 4.27
N ILE A 34 -4.53 -5.69 3.28
CA ILE A 34 -5.21 -4.98 2.18
C ILE A 34 -6.09 -5.94 1.38
N ALA A 35 -5.60 -7.15 1.09
CA ALA A 35 -6.36 -8.17 0.39
C ALA A 35 -7.58 -8.64 1.21
N ALA A 36 -7.43 -8.80 2.52
CA ALA A 36 -8.52 -9.11 3.44
C ALA A 36 -9.59 -8.00 3.45
N GLU A 37 -9.16 -6.74 3.53
CA GLU A 37 -10.06 -5.60 3.48
C GLU A 37 -10.83 -5.52 2.15
N ARG A 38 -10.19 -5.82 1.01
CA ARG A 38 -10.86 -5.88 -0.30
C ARG A 38 -11.94 -6.97 -0.38
N ARG A 39 -11.82 -8.03 0.43
CA ARG A 39 -12.84 -9.08 0.60
C ARG A 39 -13.93 -8.70 1.62
N GLY A 40 -13.84 -7.53 2.24
CA GLY A 40 -14.80 -7.04 3.22
C GLY A 40 -14.48 -7.46 4.66
N GLU A 41 -13.30 -8.01 4.92
CA GLU A 41 -12.85 -8.33 6.27
C GLU A 41 -12.48 -7.05 7.03
N GLN A 42 -12.72 -7.02 8.35
CA GLN A 42 -12.26 -5.91 9.19
C GLN A 42 -10.76 -6.02 9.42
N VAL A 43 -10.05 -4.92 9.22
CA VAL A 43 -8.60 -4.82 9.45
C VAL A 43 -8.27 -3.65 10.35
N ASP A 44 -7.13 -3.74 11.03
CA ASP A 44 -6.62 -2.64 11.84
C ASP A 44 -6.00 -1.55 10.96
N ARG A 45 -6.84 -0.61 10.52
CA ARG A 45 -6.42 0.55 9.72
C ARG A 45 -5.45 1.48 10.47
N ILE A 46 -5.51 1.52 11.80
CA ILE A 46 -4.61 2.35 12.60
C ILE A 46 -3.20 1.76 12.57
N LEU A 47 -3.09 0.43 12.71
CA LEU A 47 -1.82 -0.28 12.57
C LEU A 47 -1.21 -0.07 11.17
N LEU A 48 -2.00 -0.18 10.11
CA LEU A 48 -1.54 0.10 8.75
C LEU A 48 -1.04 1.54 8.61
N LYS A 49 -1.80 2.51 9.13
CA LYS A 49 -1.42 3.93 9.10
C LYS A 49 -0.10 4.20 9.82
N HIS A 50 0.07 3.67 11.03
CA HIS A 50 1.32 3.83 11.78
C HIS A 50 2.50 3.16 11.06
N THR A 51 2.27 2.02 10.41
CA THR A 51 3.30 1.33 9.64
C THR A 51 3.71 2.14 8.40
N VAL A 52 2.75 2.69 7.66
CA VAL A 52 3.01 3.57 6.52
C VAL A 52 3.78 4.82 6.96
N ASN A 53 3.33 5.49 8.02
CA ASN A 53 4.00 6.69 8.56
C ASN A 53 5.45 6.39 8.93
N MET A 54 5.70 5.25 9.59
CA MET A 54 7.07 4.81 9.91
C MET A 54 7.91 4.63 8.64
N LEU A 55 7.39 3.99 7.58
CA LEU A 55 8.13 3.84 6.32
C LEU A 55 8.42 5.19 5.64
N VAL A 56 7.52 6.17 5.76
CA VAL A 56 7.72 7.54 5.25
C VAL A 56 8.80 8.26 6.05
N GLU A 57 8.74 8.21 7.39
CA GLU A 57 9.71 8.86 8.27
C GLU A 57 11.14 8.29 8.13
N LEU A 58 11.28 7.01 7.81
CA LEU A 58 12.59 6.40 7.52
C LEU A 58 13.21 6.87 6.21
N GLY A 59 12.49 7.65 5.40
CA GLY A 59 12.94 8.29 4.16
C GLY A 59 13.95 9.44 4.34
N VAL A 60 14.78 9.40 5.38
CA VAL A 60 15.82 10.40 5.61
C VAL A 60 16.93 10.32 4.55
N GLN A 61 17.60 11.45 4.31
CA GLN A 61 18.68 11.60 3.33
C GLN A 61 18.24 11.35 1.88
N GLY A 62 17.00 11.71 1.54
CA GLY A 62 16.47 11.62 0.18
C GLY A 62 16.12 10.20 -0.29
N LYS A 63 16.11 9.22 0.62
CA LYS A 63 15.63 7.86 0.31
C LYS A 63 14.11 7.82 0.33
N ASN A 64 13.51 7.03 -0.55
CA ASN A 64 12.06 6.81 -0.54
C ASN A 64 11.74 5.40 -0.04
N VAL A 65 11.89 5.20 1.27
CA VAL A 65 11.72 3.88 1.92
C VAL A 65 10.29 3.37 1.76
N TYR A 66 9.28 4.24 1.88
CA TYR A 66 7.88 3.91 1.62
C TYR A 66 7.67 3.33 0.21
N ARG A 67 8.22 3.99 -0.81
CA ARG A 67 8.07 3.53 -2.19
C ARG A 67 8.75 2.17 -2.42
N GLU A 68 10.02 2.08 -2.06
CA GLU A 68 10.86 0.90 -2.31
C GLU A 68 10.38 -0.33 -1.53
N CYS A 69 9.89 -0.13 -0.30
CA CYS A 69 9.49 -1.24 0.57
C CYS A 69 8.03 -1.64 0.40
N PHE A 70 7.15 -0.74 -0.06
CA PHE A 70 5.70 -0.97 -0.04
C PHE A 70 4.97 -0.47 -1.30
N GLU A 71 5.05 0.82 -1.65
CA GLU A 71 4.15 1.44 -2.65
C GLU A 71 4.18 0.72 -3.99
N ASP A 72 5.37 0.45 -4.54
CA ASP A 72 5.52 -0.17 -5.85
C ASP A 72 4.90 -1.59 -5.87
N GLN A 73 5.10 -2.36 -4.80
CA GLN A 73 4.55 -3.72 -4.66
C GLN A 73 3.04 -3.71 -4.39
N PHE A 74 2.55 -2.72 -3.66
CA PHE A 74 1.12 -2.50 -3.48
C PHE A 74 0.43 -2.17 -4.79
N LEU A 75 0.99 -1.28 -5.62
CA LEU A 75 0.44 -0.92 -6.92
C LEU A 75 0.42 -2.14 -7.86
N ASP A 76 1.50 -2.91 -7.92
CA ASP A 76 1.56 -4.12 -8.74
C ASP A 76 0.56 -5.19 -8.30
N HIS A 77 0.42 -5.42 -6.98
CA HIS A 77 -0.58 -6.35 -6.46
C HIS A 77 -2.01 -5.86 -6.74
N THR A 78 -2.23 -4.55 -6.69
CA THR A 78 -3.53 -3.94 -6.98
C THR A 78 -3.91 -4.08 -8.45
N ARG A 79 -2.97 -3.81 -9.35
CA ARG A 79 -3.14 -3.99 -10.79
C ARG A 79 -3.53 -5.44 -11.12
N LYS A 80 -2.79 -6.41 -10.59
CA LYS A 80 -3.09 -7.84 -10.79
C LYS A 80 -4.48 -8.22 -10.26
N PHE A 81 -4.80 -7.81 -9.03
CA PHE A 81 -6.10 -8.09 -8.41
C PHE A 81 -7.27 -7.60 -9.27
N TYR A 82 -7.20 -6.36 -9.77
CA TYR A 82 -8.29 -5.80 -10.57
C TYR A 82 -8.28 -6.29 -12.02
N GLN A 83 -7.13 -6.64 -12.60
CA GLN A 83 -7.09 -7.36 -13.88
C GLN A 83 -7.85 -8.68 -13.79
N ASP A 84 -7.55 -9.50 -12.79
CA ASP A 84 -8.22 -10.80 -12.60
C ASP A 84 -9.72 -10.61 -12.31
N GLU A 85 -10.07 -9.68 -11.42
CA GLU A 85 -11.47 -9.36 -11.12
C GLU A 85 -12.23 -8.87 -12.37
N SER A 86 -11.60 -8.03 -13.19
CA SER A 86 -12.21 -7.45 -14.39
C SER A 86 -12.54 -8.51 -15.45
N VAL A 87 -11.61 -9.43 -15.71
CA VAL A 87 -11.76 -10.52 -16.70
C VAL A 87 -12.88 -11.46 -16.27
N GLN A 88 -12.92 -11.84 -15.00
CA GLN A 88 -13.99 -12.67 -14.47
C GLN A 88 -15.35 -11.95 -14.54
N TYR A 89 -15.40 -10.69 -14.14
CA TYR A 89 -16.65 -9.95 -14.04
C TYR A 89 -17.29 -9.66 -15.41
N ILE A 90 -16.49 -9.24 -16.41
CA ILE A 90 -17.01 -8.91 -17.74
C ILE A 90 -17.54 -10.15 -18.48
N SER A 91 -17.02 -11.34 -18.17
CA SER A 91 -17.49 -12.60 -18.77
C SER A 91 -18.89 -13.00 -18.31
N GLN A 92 -19.36 -12.45 -17.18
CA GLN A 92 -20.61 -12.84 -16.51
C GLN A 92 -21.64 -11.72 -16.42
N ASN A 93 -21.27 -10.47 -16.74
CA ASN A 93 -22.09 -9.28 -16.50
C ASN A 93 -22.13 -8.38 -17.72
N THR A 94 -23.09 -7.45 -17.74
CA THR A 94 -23.19 -6.49 -18.83
C THR A 94 -22.08 -5.42 -18.77
N CYS A 95 -21.84 -4.75 -19.90
CA CYS A 95 -20.93 -3.60 -19.95
C CYS A 95 -21.34 -2.50 -18.96
N SER A 96 -22.64 -2.24 -18.77
CA SER A 96 -23.12 -1.25 -17.80
C SER A 96 -22.75 -1.62 -16.36
N ASP A 97 -22.91 -2.90 -16.00
CA ASP A 97 -22.56 -3.38 -14.66
C ASP A 97 -21.05 -3.34 -14.43
N TYR A 98 -20.26 -3.64 -15.47
CA TYR A 98 -18.80 -3.54 -15.44
C TYR A 98 -18.35 -2.11 -15.12
N LEU A 99 -18.87 -1.11 -15.84
CA LEU A 99 -18.53 0.30 -15.60
C LEU A 99 -18.90 0.76 -14.19
N LYS A 100 -20.10 0.42 -13.72
CA LYS A 100 -20.54 0.73 -12.35
C LYS A 100 -19.63 0.10 -11.30
N LYS A 101 -19.21 -1.15 -11.51
CA LYS A 101 -18.29 -1.84 -10.61
C LYS A 101 -16.90 -1.19 -10.62
N GLY A 102 -16.37 -0.85 -11.79
CA GLY A 102 -15.11 -0.13 -11.93
C GLY A 102 -15.09 1.20 -11.16
N GLU A 103 -16.11 2.03 -11.34
CA GLU A 103 -16.26 3.30 -10.60
C GLU A 103 -16.35 3.08 -9.08
N LYS A 104 -17.02 2.02 -8.64
CA LYS A 104 -17.10 1.66 -7.23
C LYS A 104 -15.72 1.28 -6.69
N ARG A 105 -14.96 0.44 -7.40
CA ARG A 105 -13.62 0.01 -6.99
C ARG A 105 -12.64 1.19 -6.91
N ILE A 106 -12.68 2.11 -7.88
CA ILE A 106 -11.85 3.33 -7.84
C ILE A 106 -12.17 4.15 -6.59
N ARG A 107 -13.45 4.34 -6.25
CA ARG A 107 -13.84 5.04 -5.01
C ARG A 107 -13.37 4.33 -3.75
N GLU A 108 -13.47 3.00 -3.71
CA GLU A 108 -12.98 2.19 -2.60
C GLU A 108 -11.45 2.33 -2.42
N GLU A 109 -10.67 2.31 -3.51
CA GLU A 109 -9.21 2.53 -3.45
C GLU A 109 -8.83 3.95 -3.03
N LYS A 110 -9.53 4.98 -3.51
CA LYS A 110 -9.30 6.38 -3.08
C LYS A 110 -9.52 6.54 -1.57
N ALA A 111 -10.64 6.04 -1.06
CA ALA A 111 -10.92 6.07 0.36
C ALA A 111 -9.88 5.31 1.20
N ARG A 112 -9.31 4.21 0.65
CA ARG A 112 -8.21 3.49 1.31
C ARG A 112 -6.94 4.33 1.38
N VAL A 113 -6.57 4.97 0.28
CA VAL A 113 -5.39 5.84 0.24
C VAL A 113 -5.53 6.97 1.26
N GLU A 114 -6.67 7.66 1.27
CA GLU A 114 -6.97 8.74 2.24
C GLU A 114 -6.93 8.26 3.70
N SER A 115 -7.31 7.01 3.95
CA SER A 115 -7.37 6.48 5.31
C SER A 115 -5.99 6.27 5.93
N TYR A 116 -5.05 5.68 5.20
CA TYR A 116 -3.79 5.20 5.80
C TYR A 116 -2.56 5.15 4.89
N MET A 117 -2.65 5.56 3.61
CA MET A 117 -1.48 5.58 2.71
C MET A 117 -0.88 6.99 2.61
N HIS A 118 0.32 7.08 2.04
CA HIS A 118 0.92 8.38 1.72
C HIS A 118 0.22 9.00 0.50
N GLU A 119 0.08 10.33 0.48
CA GLU A 119 -0.64 11.07 -0.57
C GLU A 119 -0.05 10.85 -1.99
N SER A 120 1.24 10.53 -2.09
CA SER A 120 1.91 10.19 -3.36
C SER A 120 1.28 9.01 -4.08
N THR A 121 0.53 8.17 -3.37
CA THR A 121 -0.15 6.99 -3.93
C THR A 121 -1.48 7.36 -4.59
N MET A 122 -2.05 8.53 -4.30
CA MET A 122 -3.38 8.94 -4.77
C MET A 122 -3.46 9.10 -6.29
N GLU A 123 -2.43 9.67 -6.92
CA GLU A 123 -2.40 9.81 -8.38
C GLU A 123 -2.16 8.45 -9.04
N LYS A 124 -1.19 7.67 -8.52
CA LYS A 124 -0.77 6.39 -9.08
C LYS A 124 -1.81 5.28 -9.01
N ILE A 125 -2.68 5.30 -8.00
CA ILE A 125 -3.72 4.26 -7.83
C ILE A 125 -4.85 4.38 -8.88
N GLN A 126 -4.89 5.50 -9.60
CA GLN A 126 -5.89 5.77 -10.64
C GLN A 126 -5.40 5.39 -12.05
N GLU A 127 -4.12 5.06 -12.19
CA GLU A 127 -3.48 4.62 -13.44
C GLU A 127 -3.65 3.11 -13.67
#